data_AF-C5LX97-F1
#
_entry.id   AF-C5LX97-F1
#
_cell.length_a   1.000
_cell.length_b   1.000
_cell.length_c   1.000
_cell.angle_alpha   90.00
_cell.angle_beta   90.00
_cell.angle_gamma   90.00
#
_symmetry.space_group_name_H-M   'P 1'
#
loop_
_entity.id
_entity.type
_entity.pdbx_description
1 polymer ?
#
loop_
_entity_poly.entity_id
_entity_poly.type
_entity_poly.pdbx_seq_one_letter_code
_entity_poly.pdbx_strand_id
1 'polypeptide(L)'
;MHSRLHFDGYFAPLHQNWALVVIVLNAVWIGIDEDHNFPDSGMPLVVFDVGEHIFGFCFTFEILVRIFAYKNKMDFFNDKHLRFWNLFDLCLVVMMIIEIWVLPIVDADTSTLGSLSVLRLLRLLRITRVFRMVPELGMMVKSMAAAARSVSSTLAIILALMYVFAIILTNWAKHSEERLAKEVDGTPGFFDEMFGTIPKSMLTLWQVLVFDDTFSLIRATLSESFACGALLLVFILLGAFMILNILIGVICEIVSDTTETEKDKLLRERIVEVFDAMDVDGSGTLTENEFNAQAAYRLQKLGVDEVCLLYDIVQNVFQDVVAVAFQIIDSSGHGCIDQDEFVQMLLKMLQPPTAQDLLLVQKNLTMVQTLLGDYIKRTALRYQRLEAKIDNLGSRRTSAESTRFGTDRLASTASLETVTRETVNQLLGKK
;
A
#
# COMPACT_ATOMS: atom_id res chain seq x y z
N MET A 1 21.98 -0.79 10.88
CA MET A 1 22.42 0.55 10.41
C MET A 1 23.94 0.75 10.47
N HIS A 2 24.74 -0.20 10.99
CA HIS A 2 26.19 -0.03 11.25
C HIS A 2 27.14 -0.81 10.33
N SER A 3 26.73 -1.09 9.08
CA SER A 3 27.59 -1.72 8.06
C SER A 3 27.79 -0.85 6.81
N ARG A 4 27.38 0.43 6.85
CA ARG A 4 27.57 1.42 5.76
C ARG A 4 28.87 2.23 5.85
N LEU A 5 29.74 1.93 6.80
CA LEU A 5 30.97 2.69 7.02
C LEU A 5 32.15 2.01 6.34
N HIS A 6 32.38 2.31 5.05
CA HIS A 6 33.74 2.59 4.55
C HIS A 6 33.85 3.09 3.09
N PHE A 7 32.78 3.17 2.29
CA PHE A 7 32.88 3.55 0.87
C PHE A 7 31.98 4.72 0.41
N ASP A 8 31.30 5.41 1.34
CA ASP A 8 30.22 6.36 1.01
C ASP A 8 30.63 7.82 0.73
N GLY A 9 31.91 8.18 0.77
CA GLY A 9 32.30 9.60 0.66
C GLY A 9 32.44 10.15 -0.77
N TYR A 10 33.10 9.40 -1.66
CA TYR A 10 33.51 9.91 -2.99
C TYR A 10 33.40 8.88 -4.13
N PHE A 11 33.48 7.58 -3.83
CA PHE A 11 33.44 6.54 -4.86
C PHE A 11 32.03 6.12 -5.26
N ALA A 12 31.03 6.27 -4.39
CA ALA A 12 29.65 5.88 -4.66
C ALA A 12 29.01 6.60 -5.87
N PRO A 13 29.05 7.94 -5.99
CA PRO A 13 28.42 8.63 -7.13
C PRO A 13 29.21 8.43 -8.43
N LEU A 14 30.54 8.38 -8.38
CA LEU A 14 31.38 8.15 -9.55
C LEU A 14 31.17 6.74 -10.12
N HIS A 15 31.10 5.73 -9.24
CA HIS A 15 30.81 4.36 -9.63
C HIS A 15 29.42 4.22 -10.23
N GLN A 16 28.41 4.89 -9.65
CA GLN A 16 27.04 4.87 -10.17
C GLN A 16 26.93 5.52 -11.55
N ASN A 17 27.59 6.67 -11.77
CA ASN A 17 27.60 7.35 -13.05
C ASN A 17 28.33 6.53 -14.13
N TRP A 18 29.47 5.92 -13.79
CA TRP A 18 30.20 5.05 -14.72
C TRP A 18 29.37 3.81 -15.09
N ALA A 19 28.76 3.15 -14.11
CA ALA A 19 27.95 1.97 -14.35
C ALA A 19 26.72 2.31 -15.22
N LEU A 20 26.11 3.49 -15.04
CA LEU A 20 25.04 3.97 -15.90
C LEU A 20 25.50 4.17 -17.35
N VAL A 21 26.65 4.80 -17.57
CA VAL A 21 27.23 4.97 -18.90
C VAL A 21 27.48 3.61 -19.56
N VAL A 22 28.03 2.64 -18.83
CA VAL A 22 28.27 1.28 -19.35
C VAL A 22 26.96 0.59 -19.74
N ILE A 23 25.89 0.73 -18.94
CA ILE A 23 24.58 0.16 -19.27
C ILE A 23 23.99 0.80 -20.53
N VAL A 24 24.05 2.13 -20.65
CA VAL A 24 23.53 2.84 -21.82
C VAL A 24 24.30 2.47 -23.08
N LEU A 25 25.64 2.46 -23.01
CA LEU A 25 26.49 2.01 -24.13
C LEU A 25 26.21 0.56 -24.51
N ASN A 26 25.99 -0.31 -23.52
CA ASN A 26 25.64 -1.70 -23.78
C ASN A 26 24.26 -1.83 -24.44
N ALA A 27 23.26 -1.03 -24.05
CA ALA A 27 21.94 -1.04 -24.67
C ALA A 27 22.00 -0.57 -26.14
N VAL A 28 22.76 0.49 -26.41
CA VAL A 28 23.01 0.94 -27.80
C VAL A 28 23.75 -0.12 -28.60
N TRP A 29 24.75 -0.77 -28.00
CA TRP A 29 25.49 -1.85 -28.65
C TRP A 29 24.60 -3.03 -29.02
N ILE A 30 23.67 -3.43 -28.15
CA ILE A 30 22.72 -4.51 -28.46
C ILE A 30 21.86 -4.17 -29.68
N GLY A 31 21.42 -2.92 -29.83
CA GLY A 31 20.69 -2.49 -31.02
C GLY A 31 21.53 -2.56 -32.29
N ILE A 32 22.80 -2.12 -32.22
CA ILE A 32 23.73 -2.18 -33.35
C ILE A 32 24.05 -3.64 -33.74
N ASP A 33 24.27 -4.49 -32.75
CA ASP A 33 24.49 -5.93 -32.91
C ASP A 33 23.29 -6.58 -33.62
N GLU A 34 22.06 -6.35 -33.14
CA GLU A 34 20.87 -6.94 -33.76
C GLU A 34 20.67 -6.49 -35.22
N ASP A 35 20.97 -5.22 -35.56
CA ASP A 35 20.80 -4.69 -36.93
C ASP A 35 21.91 -5.13 -37.90
N HIS A 36 23.13 -5.37 -37.41
CA HIS A 36 24.31 -5.58 -38.26
C HIS A 36 24.96 -6.95 -38.12
N ASN A 37 24.52 -7.81 -37.20
CA ASN A 37 25.04 -9.16 -37.03
C ASN A 37 24.31 -10.17 -37.93
N PHE A 38 24.26 -9.84 -39.23
CA PHE A 38 23.76 -10.72 -40.29
C PHE A 38 24.92 -11.16 -41.19
N PRO A 39 24.87 -12.37 -41.79
CA PRO A 39 25.96 -12.92 -42.60
C PRO A 39 26.45 -12.01 -43.75
N ASP A 40 25.62 -11.09 -44.23
CA ASP A 40 25.86 -10.23 -45.38
C ASP A 40 26.23 -8.76 -45.03
N SER A 41 26.42 -8.41 -43.75
CA SER A 41 26.56 -7.00 -43.31
C SER A 41 27.91 -6.35 -43.59
N GLY A 42 28.91 -7.10 -44.07
CA GLY A 42 30.24 -6.58 -44.42
C GLY A 42 31.13 -6.19 -43.22
N MET A 43 30.63 -6.28 -41.99
CA MET A 43 31.40 -6.10 -40.75
C MET A 43 31.95 -7.46 -40.27
N PRO A 44 33.17 -7.53 -39.71
CA PRO A 44 33.68 -8.78 -39.18
C PRO A 44 32.86 -9.20 -37.95
N LEU A 45 32.27 -10.40 -37.97
CA LEU A 45 31.52 -11.00 -36.85
C LEU A 45 32.27 -10.92 -35.51
N VAL A 46 33.61 -10.96 -35.57
CA VAL A 46 34.51 -10.89 -34.42
C VAL A 46 34.36 -9.58 -33.62
N VAL A 47 33.97 -8.47 -34.27
CA VAL A 47 33.81 -7.17 -33.59
C VAL A 47 32.63 -7.21 -32.61
N PHE A 48 31.53 -7.84 -33.02
CA PHE A 48 30.33 -8.00 -32.20
C PHE A 48 30.58 -8.88 -30.98
N ASP A 49 31.26 -10.01 -31.20
CA ASP A 49 31.64 -10.94 -30.16
C ASP A 49 32.58 -10.30 -29.13
N VAL A 50 33.60 -9.54 -29.58
CA VAL A 50 34.49 -8.79 -28.68
C VAL A 50 33.72 -7.76 -27.85
N GLY A 51 32.74 -7.07 -28.44
CA GLY A 51 31.89 -6.12 -27.72
C GLY A 51 31.10 -6.78 -26.60
N GLU A 52 30.48 -7.92 -26.85
CA GLU A 52 29.76 -8.70 -25.84
C GLU A 52 30.67 -9.12 -24.68
N HIS A 53 31.89 -9.58 -24.99
CA HIS A 53 32.88 -9.96 -23.99
C HIS A 53 33.33 -8.78 -23.13
N ILE A 54 33.54 -7.59 -23.72
CA ILE A 54 33.92 -6.37 -22.98
C ILE A 54 32.82 -5.99 -21.98
N PHE A 55 31.58 -5.86 -22.45
CA PHE A 55 30.47 -5.52 -21.57
C PHE A 55 30.24 -6.61 -20.51
N GLY A 56 30.39 -7.88 -20.91
CA GLY A 56 30.26 -9.00 -20.00
C GLY A 56 31.30 -8.96 -18.87
N PHE A 57 32.54 -8.63 -19.20
CA PHE A 57 33.59 -8.42 -18.23
C PHE A 57 33.30 -7.22 -17.32
N CYS A 58 32.90 -6.07 -17.86
CA CYS A 58 32.58 -4.88 -17.07
C CYS A 58 31.49 -5.14 -16.03
N PHE A 59 30.41 -5.84 -16.40
CA PHE A 59 29.32 -6.18 -15.48
C PHE A 59 29.70 -7.24 -14.45
N THR A 60 30.51 -8.22 -14.85
CA THR A 60 31.04 -9.21 -13.90
C THR A 60 31.96 -8.54 -12.90
N PHE A 61 32.80 -7.62 -13.35
CA PHE A 61 33.67 -6.84 -12.47
C PHE A 61 32.87 -5.95 -11.51
N GLU A 62 31.85 -5.24 -12.00
CA GLU A 62 30.96 -4.39 -11.20
C GLU A 62 30.30 -5.19 -10.05
N ILE A 63 29.71 -6.35 -10.34
CA ILE A 63 29.05 -7.16 -9.31
C ILE A 63 30.06 -7.73 -8.30
N LEU A 64 31.26 -8.10 -8.75
CA LEU A 64 32.32 -8.59 -7.88
C LEU A 64 32.80 -7.49 -6.92
N VAL A 65 33.10 -6.29 -7.42
CA VAL A 65 33.47 -5.13 -6.60
C VAL A 65 32.37 -4.86 -5.55
N ARG A 66 31.10 -4.92 -5.95
CA ARG A 66 29.96 -4.73 -5.04
C ARG A 66 29.90 -5.82 -3.96
N ILE A 67 30.12 -7.08 -4.29
CA ILE A 67 30.14 -8.19 -3.32
C ILE A 67 31.31 -8.04 -2.34
N PHE A 68 32.50 -7.66 -2.83
CA PHE A 68 33.70 -7.48 -2.01
C PHE A 68 33.67 -6.21 -1.14
N ALA A 69 32.83 -5.23 -1.46
CA ALA A 69 32.65 -4.03 -0.65
C ALA A 69 31.92 -4.31 0.69
N TYR A 70 31.16 -5.41 0.80
CA TYR A 70 30.50 -5.78 2.06
C TYR A 70 31.46 -6.51 3.01
N LYS A 71 31.53 -6.06 4.27
CA LYS A 71 32.37 -6.67 5.31
C LYS A 71 32.00 -8.14 5.57
N ASN A 72 30.71 -8.46 5.56
CA ASN A 72 30.21 -9.83 5.56
C ASN A 72 29.51 -10.11 4.22
N LYS A 73 29.95 -11.12 3.48
CA LYS A 73 29.37 -11.46 2.16
C LYS A 73 27.88 -11.84 2.22
N MET A 74 27.43 -12.35 3.37
CA MET A 74 26.02 -12.69 3.59
C MET A 74 25.12 -11.45 3.72
N ASP A 75 25.68 -10.27 4.00
CA ASP A 75 24.92 -9.01 4.05
C ASP A 75 24.45 -8.60 2.64
N PHE A 76 25.16 -8.99 1.58
CA PHE A 76 24.75 -8.78 0.19
C PHE A 76 23.39 -9.42 -0.11
N PHE A 77 23.11 -10.58 0.47
CA PHE A 77 21.87 -11.34 0.27
C PHE A 77 20.78 -11.03 1.31
N ASN A 78 21.14 -10.45 2.45
CA ASN A 78 20.22 -10.22 3.58
C ASN A 78 19.75 -8.76 3.74
N ASP A 79 20.20 -7.83 2.90
CA ASP A 79 19.75 -6.44 2.93
C ASP A 79 18.28 -6.30 2.50
N LYS A 80 17.37 -5.97 3.42
CA LYS A 80 15.92 -5.88 3.16
C LYS A 80 15.55 -4.92 2.01
N HIS A 81 16.31 -3.86 1.77
CA HIS A 81 15.97 -2.86 0.76
C HIS A 81 16.60 -3.17 -0.61
N LEU A 82 17.81 -3.75 -0.62
CA LEU A 82 18.59 -3.96 -1.83
C LEU A 82 18.65 -5.43 -2.30
N ARG A 83 18.16 -6.38 -1.49
CA ARG A 83 18.22 -7.83 -1.79
C ARG A 83 17.64 -8.17 -3.16
N PHE A 84 16.46 -7.64 -3.50
CA PHE A 84 15.81 -7.94 -4.78
C PHE A 84 16.71 -7.52 -5.96
N TRP A 85 17.17 -6.28 -5.95
CA TRP A 85 18.02 -5.72 -7.01
C TRP A 85 19.41 -6.39 -7.08
N ASN A 86 20.01 -6.69 -5.94
CA ASN A 86 21.31 -7.36 -5.89
C ASN A 86 21.23 -8.81 -6.41
N LEU A 87 20.18 -9.55 -6.03
CA LEU A 87 19.95 -10.91 -6.51
C LEU A 87 19.60 -10.92 -8.01
N PHE A 88 18.82 -9.94 -8.44
CA PHE A 88 18.46 -9.77 -9.85
C PHE A 88 19.68 -9.47 -10.72
N ASP A 89 20.52 -8.50 -10.33
CA ASP A 89 21.76 -8.19 -11.06
C ASP A 89 22.71 -9.39 -11.11
N LEU A 90 22.85 -10.13 -9.99
CA LEU A 90 23.64 -11.36 -9.94
C LEU A 90 23.10 -12.41 -10.92
N CYS A 91 21.78 -12.62 -10.96
CA CYS A 91 21.14 -13.53 -11.90
C CYS A 91 21.42 -13.13 -13.34
N LEU A 92 21.32 -11.85 -13.67
CA LEU A 92 21.61 -11.32 -15.00
C LEU A 92 23.08 -11.52 -15.40
N VAL A 93 24.03 -11.29 -14.48
CA VAL A 93 25.45 -11.57 -14.76
C VAL A 93 25.69 -13.06 -14.99
N VAL A 94 25.07 -13.93 -14.18
CA VAL A 94 25.21 -15.39 -14.34
C VAL A 94 24.63 -15.85 -15.68
N MET A 95 23.43 -15.38 -16.06
CA MET A 95 22.85 -15.69 -17.37
C MET A 95 23.74 -15.23 -18.52
N MET A 96 24.32 -14.03 -18.41
CA MET A 96 25.24 -13.50 -19.41
C MET A 96 26.55 -14.29 -19.50
N ILE A 97 27.09 -14.78 -18.37
CA ILE A 97 28.26 -15.67 -18.38
C ILE A 97 27.91 -17.00 -19.06
N ILE A 98 26.74 -17.59 -18.74
CA ILE A 98 26.27 -18.81 -19.40
C ILE A 98 26.18 -18.57 -20.91
N GLU A 99 25.57 -17.46 -21.31
CA GLU A 99 25.38 -17.12 -22.72
C GLU A 99 26.70 -16.94 -23.48
N ILE A 100 27.64 -16.15 -22.95
CA ILE A 100 28.87 -15.80 -23.66
C ILE A 100 29.92 -16.92 -23.57
N TRP A 101 30.02 -17.62 -22.44
CA TRP A 101 31.14 -18.53 -22.17
C TRP A 101 30.74 -20.01 -22.23
N VAL A 102 29.51 -20.35 -21.87
CA VAL A 102 29.08 -21.75 -21.74
C VAL A 102 28.35 -22.22 -23.00
N LEU A 103 27.43 -21.41 -23.55
CA LEU A 103 26.66 -21.80 -24.73
C LEU A 103 27.55 -22.10 -25.95
N PRO A 104 28.56 -21.29 -26.32
CA PRO A 104 29.39 -21.60 -27.50
C PRO A 104 30.16 -22.92 -27.38
N ILE A 105 30.49 -23.34 -26.15
CA ILE A 105 31.17 -24.63 -25.89
C ILE A 105 30.19 -25.79 -26.06
N VAL A 106 28.95 -25.64 -25.60
CA VAL A 106 27.90 -26.68 -25.69
C VAL A 106 27.34 -26.80 -27.11
N ASP A 107 27.27 -25.69 -27.84
CA ASP A 107 26.81 -25.60 -29.22
C ASP A 107 27.74 -26.36 -30.19
N ALA A 108 29.05 -26.38 -29.89
CA ALA A 108 30.02 -27.15 -30.66
C ALA A 108 29.75 -28.68 -30.69
N ASP A 109 29.01 -29.22 -29.70
CA ASP A 109 28.80 -30.66 -29.51
C ASP A 109 27.36 -31.15 -29.73
N THR A 110 26.34 -30.26 -29.73
CA THR A 110 24.92 -30.68 -29.74
C THR A 110 24.02 -29.85 -30.66
N SER A 111 23.44 -30.49 -31.68
CA SER A 111 22.54 -29.87 -32.68
C SER A 111 21.13 -29.51 -32.16
N THR A 112 20.96 -29.31 -30.85
CA THR A 112 19.66 -29.02 -30.18
C THR A 112 19.31 -27.53 -30.17
N LEU A 113 19.56 -26.84 -31.28
CA LEU A 113 19.76 -25.39 -31.35
C LEU A 113 18.51 -24.50 -31.44
N GLY A 114 17.33 -25.08 -31.68
CA GLY A 114 16.09 -24.30 -31.77
C GLY A 114 15.66 -23.68 -30.44
N SER A 115 15.94 -24.36 -29.31
CA SER A 115 15.45 -23.94 -28.00
C SER A 115 16.34 -22.90 -27.30
N LEU A 116 17.61 -22.77 -27.71
CA LEU A 116 18.57 -21.83 -27.12
C LEU A 116 18.44 -20.42 -27.72
N SER A 117 17.75 -20.25 -28.85
CA SER A 117 17.46 -18.93 -29.43
C SER A 117 16.65 -18.03 -28.50
N VAL A 118 15.78 -18.60 -27.64
CA VAL A 118 15.07 -17.83 -26.61
C VAL A 118 16.02 -17.36 -25.51
N LEU A 119 17.07 -18.13 -25.19
CA LEU A 119 18.09 -17.71 -24.22
C LEU A 119 18.90 -16.53 -24.74
N ARG A 120 19.09 -16.42 -26.06
CA ARG A 120 19.69 -15.23 -26.68
C ARG A 120 18.86 -13.97 -26.43
N LEU A 121 17.53 -14.05 -26.41
CA LEU A 121 16.66 -12.90 -26.08
C LEU A 121 16.78 -12.47 -24.60
N LEU A 122 17.20 -13.37 -23.70
CA LEU A 122 17.40 -13.02 -22.28
C LEU A 122 18.54 -12.01 -22.10
N ARG A 123 19.43 -11.85 -23.08
CA ARG A 123 20.44 -10.77 -23.08
C ARG A 123 19.80 -9.41 -22.92
N LEU A 124 18.61 -9.17 -23.49
CA LEU A 124 17.87 -7.91 -23.40
C LEU A 124 17.43 -7.59 -21.98
N LEU A 125 17.29 -8.59 -21.10
CA LEU A 125 16.96 -8.35 -19.70
C LEU A 125 18.03 -7.51 -19.00
N ARG A 126 19.26 -7.44 -19.50
CA ARG A 126 20.28 -6.55 -18.91
C ARG A 126 19.94 -5.05 -19.02
N ILE A 127 19.07 -4.65 -19.96
CA ILE A 127 18.53 -3.27 -20.07
C ILE A 127 17.71 -2.90 -18.82
N THR A 128 17.07 -3.89 -18.18
CA THR A 128 16.27 -3.65 -16.98
C THR A 128 17.09 -3.15 -15.78
N ARG A 129 18.43 -3.23 -15.83
CA ARG A 129 19.31 -2.64 -14.82
C ARG A 129 19.18 -1.12 -14.73
N VAL A 130 18.73 -0.45 -15.80
CA VAL A 130 18.42 0.99 -15.79
C VAL A 130 17.35 1.31 -14.73
N PHE A 131 16.37 0.41 -14.50
CA PHE A 131 15.32 0.61 -13.50
C PHE A 131 15.86 0.72 -12.07
N ARG A 132 17.01 0.12 -11.78
CA ARG A 132 17.68 0.24 -10.48
C ARG A 132 18.39 1.59 -10.33
N MET A 133 19.04 2.06 -11.40
CA MET A 133 19.85 3.28 -11.36
C MET A 133 19.03 4.54 -11.42
N VAL A 134 17.85 4.47 -12.04
CA VAL A 134 16.88 5.55 -12.12
C VAL A 134 15.69 5.20 -11.21
N PRO A 135 15.74 5.57 -9.92
CA PRO A 135 14.68 5.24 -8.98
C PRO A 135 13.32 5.81 -9.41
N GLU A 136 13.31 6.89 -10.19
CA GLU A 136 12.12 7.48 -10.81
C GLU A 136 11.40 6.47 -11.72
N LEU A 137 12.13 5.72 -12.55
CA LEU A 137 11.52 4.66 -13.38
C LEU A 137 10.95 3.54 -12.50
N GLY A 138 11.64 3.18 -11.42
CA GLY A 138 11.13 2.22 -10.44
C GLY A 138 9.85 2.70 -9.75
N MET A 139 9.74 4.01 -9.47
CA MET A 139 8.52 4.62 -8.93
C MET A 139 7.39 4.62 -9.97
N MET A 140 7.68 4.94 -11.23
CA MET A 140 6.71 4.87 -12.34
C MET A 140 6.20 3.44 -12.57
N VAL A 141 7.08 2.44 -12.55
CA VAL A 141 6.66 1.03 -12.70
C VAL A 141 5.81 0.60 -11.52
N LYS A 142 6.14 1.02 -10.28
CA LYS A 142 5.31 0.73 -9.10
C LYS A 142 3.94 1.39 -9.19
N SER A 143 3.84 2.64 -9.65
CA SER A 143 2.56 3.31 -9.83
C SER A 143 1.74 2.67 -10.96
N MET A 144 2.37 2.30 -12.07
CA MET A 144 1.72 1.53 -13.14
C MET A 144 1.23 0.17 -12.64
N ALA A 145 1.99 -0.53 -11.80
CA ALA A 145 1.60 -1.81 -11.22
C ALA A 145 0.43 -1.65 -10.22
N ALA A 146 0.38 -0.55 -9.47
CA ALA A 146 -0.76 -0.22 -8.61
C ALA A 146 -2.03 0.01 -9.46
N ALA A 147 -1.95 0.84 -10.50
CA ALA A 147 -3.06 1.08 -11.43
C ALA A 147 -3.49 -0.18 -12.21
N ALA A 148 -2.55 -1.07 -12.53
CA ALA A 148 -2.84 -2.32 -13.23
C ALA A 148 -3.80 -3.21 -12.45
N ARG A 149 -3.81 -3.16 -11.11
CA ARG A 149 -4.78 -3.92 -10.29
C ARG A 149 -6.20 -3.46 -10.60
N SER A 150 -6.45 -2.16 -10.64
CA SER A 150 -7.74 -1.55 -10.94
C SER A 150 -8.20 -1.92 -12.37
N VAL A 151 -7.29 -1.83 -13.35
CA VAL A 151 -7.59 -2.13 -14.76
C VAL A 151 -7.77 -3.64 -15.03
N SER A 152 -7.15 -4.52 -14.23
CA SER A 152 -7.16 -5.97 -14.46
C SER A 152 -8.56 -6.60 -14.44
N SER A 153 -9.45 -6.11 -13.57
CA SER A 153 -10.83 -6.59 -13.48
C SER A 153 -11.60 -6.30 -14.76
N THR A 154 -11.47 -5.09 -15.31
CA THR A 154 -12.17 -4.73 -16.56
C THR A 154 -11.54 -5.41 -17.77
N LEU A 155 -10.21 -5.57 -17.79
CA LEU A 155 -9.53 -6.38 -18.81
C LEU A 155 -10.06 -7.82 -18.84
N ALA A 156 -10.26 -8.45 -17.68
CA ALA A 156 -10.82 -9.79 -17.60
C ALA A 156 -12.24 -9.88 -18.21
N ILE A 157 -13.08 -8.86 -18.00
CA ILE A 157 -14.42 -8.78 -18.60
C ILE A 157 -14.31 -8.63 -20.13
N ILE A 158 -13.41 -7.78 -20.63
CA ILE A 158 -13.16 -7.62 -22.07
C ILE A 158 -12.68 -8.93 -22.70
N LEU A 159 -11.72 -9.62 -22.08
CA LEU A 159 -11.22 -10.92 -22.55
C LEU A 159 -12.32 -11.98 -22.59
N ALA A 160 -13.17 -12.06 -21.56
CA ALA A 160 -14.29 -12.98 -21.52
C ALA A 160 -15.32 -12.68 -22.62
N LEU A 161 -15.65 -11.40 -22.83
CA LEU A 161 -16.55 -10.97 -23.89
C LEU A 161 -15.97 -11.29 -25.27
N MET A 162 -14.70 -10.96 -25.53
CA MET A 162 -14.03 -11.34 -26.78
C MET A 162 -14.06 -12.85 -27.02
N TYR A 163 -13.86 -13.67 -25.99
CA TYR A 163 -13.90 -15.13 -26.13
C TYR A 163 -15.28 -15.63 -26.57
N VAL A 164 -16.36 -15.10 -25.98
CA VAL A 164 -17.74 -15.45 -26.37
C VAL A 164 -18.02 -15.06 -27.82
N PHE A 165 -17.66 -13.83 -28.21
CA PHE A 165 -17.84 -13.36 -29.58
C PHE A 165 -16.97 -14.13 -30.58
N ALA A 166 -15.74 -14.49 -30.19
CA ALA A 166 -14.82 -15.29 -31.00
C ALA A 166 -15.40 -16.67 -31.29
N ILE A 167 -16.04 -17.34 -30.33
CA ILE A 167 -16.72 -18.62 -30.56
C ILE A 167 -17.84 -18.47 -31.60
N ILE A 168 -18.68 -17.44 -31.46
CA ILE A 168 -19.81 -17.20 -32.36
C ILE A 168 -19.31 -16.94 -33.79
N LEU A 169 -18.34 -16.05 -33.97
CA LEU A 169 -17.78 -15.71 -35.28
C LEU A 169 -17.00 -16.87 -35.89
N THR A 170 -16.27 -17.65 -35.09
CA THR A 170 -15.61 -18.87 -35.57
C THR A 170 -16.61 -19.92 -36.03
N ASN A 171 -17.71 -20.08 -35.32
CA ASN A 171 -18.77 -21.01 -35.71
C ASN A 171 -19.45 -20.55 -37.01
N TRP A 172 -19.76 -19.27 -37.12
CA TRP A 172 -20.30 -18.69 -38.35
C TRP A 172 -19.34 -18.85 -39.54
N ALA A 173 -18.07 -18.48 -39.40
CA ALA A 173 -17.09 -18.55 -40.48
C ALA A 173 -16.87 -19.99 -40.98
N LYS A 174 -17.00 -21.01 -40.11
CA LYS A 174 -16.98 -22.43 -40.51
C LYS A 174 -18.16 -22.84 -41.38
N HIS A 175 -19.30 -22.17 -41.27
CA HIS A 175 -20.52 -22.43 -42.04
C HIS A 175 -20.77 -21.37 -43.12
N SER A 176 -19.82 -20.46 -43.38
CA SER A 176 -19.94 -19.43 -44.41
C SER A 176 -19.93 -20.03 -45.82
N GLU A 177 -20.73 -19.45 -46.71
CA GLU A 177 -20.82 -19.89 -48.11
C GLU A 177 -19.49 -19.64 -48.85
N GLU A 178 -18.77 -18.56 -48.52
CA GLU A 178 -17.43 -18.30 -49.05
C GLU A 178 -16.43 -19.43 -48.77
N ARG A 179 -16.48 -20.04 -47.57
CA ARG A 179 -15.59 -21.16 -47.23
C ARG A 179 -15.90 -22.38 -48.09
N LEU A 180 -17.18 -22.72 -48.27
CA LEU A 180 -17.58 -23.82 -49.15
C LEU A 180 -17.19 -23.57 -50.61
N ALA A 181 -17.25 -22.32 -51.08
CA ALA A 181 -16.87 -21.96 -52.44
C ALA A 181 -15.35 -22.03 -52.67
N LYS A 182 -14.53 -21.59 -51.71
CA LYS A 182 -13.07 -21.53 -51.83
C LYS A 182 -12.32 -22.80 -51.40
N GLU A 183 -12.96 -23.70 -50.65
CA GLU A 183 -12.44 -25.05 -50.37
C GLU A 183 -12.31 -25.88 -51.67
N VAL A 184 -13.07 -25.52 -52.72
CA VAL A 184 -12.97 -26.10 -54.07
C VAL A 184 -11.75 -25.55 -54.85
N ASP A 185 -11.36 -24.29 -54.63
CA ASP A 185 -10.23 -23.62 -55.30
C ASP A 185 -8.89 -23.77 -54.54
N GLY A 186 -8.90 -24.32 -53.32
CA GLY A 186 -7.70 -24.59 -52.53
C GLY A 186 -7.05 -23.36 -51.87
N THR A 187 -7.66 -22.18 -51.98
CA THR A 187 -7.20 -20.94 -51.31
C THR A 187 -8.00 -20.69 -50.02
N PRO A 188 -7.36 -20.30 -48.89
CA PRO A 188 -8.11 -19.94 -47.70
C PRO A 188 -9.04 -18.75 -47.97
N GLY A 189 -10.29 -18.86 -47.52
CA GLY A 189 -11.27 -17.78 -47.62
C GLY A 189 -10.89 -16.59 -46.74
N PHE A 190 -11.37 -15.40 -47.10
CA PHE A 190 -11.07 -14.16 -46.36
C PHE A 190 -11.50 -14.30 -44.88
N PHE A 191 -12.67 -14.89 -44.63
CA PHE A 191 -13.14 -15.17 -43.27
C PHE A 191 -12.45 -16.35 -42.57
N ASP A 192 -11.76 -17.26 -43.28
CA ASP A 192 -11.01 -18.36 -42.63
C ASP A 192 -9.67 -17.87 -42.08
N GLU A 193 -9.05 -16.90 -42.74
CA GLU A 193 -7.85 -16.24 -42.24
C GLU A 193 -8.13 -15.44 -40.96
N MET A 194 -9.29 -14.79 -40.91
CA MET A 194 -9.71 -13.93 -39.80
C MET A 194 -10.43 -14.66 -38.68
N PHE A 195 -11.29 -15.63 -39.00
CA PHE A 195 -12.18 -16.30 -38.06
C PHE A 195 -12.10 -17.83 -38.09
N GLY A 196 -11.13 -18.43 -38.78
CA GLY A 196 -11.07 -19.90 -38.94
C GLY A 196 -10.82 -20.67 -37.64
N THR A 197 -10.12 -20.07 -36.68
CA THR A 197 -9.86 -20.65 -35.34
C THR A 197 -10.15 -19.64 -34.25
N ILE A 198 -10.46 -20.11 -33.04
CA ILE A 198 -10.77 -19.22 -31.91
C ILE A 198 -9.64 -18.21 -31.64
N PRO A 199 -8.34 -18.58 -31.61
CA PRO A 199 -7.26 -17.60 -31.42
C PRO A 199 -7.18 -16.55 -32.54
N LYS A 200 -7.40 -16.94 -33.80
CA LYS A 200 -7.47 -16.00 -34.93
C LYS A 200 -8.65 -15.04 -34.78
N SER A 201 -9.83 -15.55 -34.42
CA SER A 201 -11.02 -14.75 -34.13
C SER A 201 -10.83 -13.80 -32.95
N MET A 202 -10.10 -14.22 -31.92
CA MET A 202 -9.75 -13.33 -30.81
C MET A 202 -8.77 -12.22 -31.25
N LEU A 203 -7.79 -12.55 -32.09
CA LEU A 203 -6.85 -11.56 -32.64
C LEU A 203 -7.56 -10.54 -33.53
N THR A 204 -8.50 -10.97 -34.36
CA THR A 204 -9.28 -10.06 -35.20
C THR A 204 -10.24 -9.20 -34.40
N LEU A 205 -10.89 -9.74 -33.37
CA LEU A 205 -11.68 -8.94 -32.42
C LEU A 205 -10.81 -7.94 -31.65
N TRP A 206 -9.55 -8.28 -31.35
CA TRP A 206 -8.59 -7.34 -30.77
C TRP A 206 -8.21 -6.22 -31.74
N GLN A 207 -7.96 -6.52 -33.02
CA GLN A 207 -7.73 -5.51 -34.07
C GLN A 207 -8.94 -4.57 -34.20
N VAL A 208 -10.15 -5.14 -34.18
CA VAL A 208 -11.41 -4.37 -34.22
C VAL A 208 -11.55 -3.43 -33.02
N LEU A 209 -11.12 -3.85 -31.83
CA LEU A 209 -11.13 -3.03 -30.61
C LEU A 209 -10.19 -1.82 -30.70
N VAL A 210 -9.07 -1.96 -31.43
CA VAL A 210 -8.10 -0.88 -31.71
C VAL A 210 -8.53 -0.03 -32.93
N PHE A 211 -9.69 -0.35 -33.53
CA PHE A 211 -10.22 0.29 -34.75
C PHE A 211 -9.36 0.11 -36.01
N ASP A 212 -8.58 -0.98 -36.07
CA ASP A 212 -7.78 -1.32 -37.26
C ASP A 212 -8.63 -2.07 -38.31
N ASP A 213 -8.67 -1.55 -39.53
CA ASP A 213 -9.47 -2.00 -40.69
C ASP A 213 -10.94 -2.44 -40.42
N THR A 214 -11.53 -1.93 -39.34
CA THR A 214 -12.83 -2.38 -38.83
C THR A 214 -13.97 -2.18 -39.82
N PHE A 215 -13.98 -1.06 -40.56
CA PHE A 215 -15.07 -0.74 -41.49
C PHE A 215 -15.10 -1.64 -42.74
N SER A 216 -13.94 -2.13 -43.18
CA SER A 216 -13.85 -3.09 -44.29
C SER A 216 -14.38 -4.44 -43.84
N LEU A 217 -13.98 -4.88 -42.64
CA LEU A 217 -14.47 -6.11 -42.02
C LEU A 217 -15.99 -6.11 -41.81
N ILE A 218 -16.55 -5.02 -41.26
CA ILE A 218 -18.00 -4.89 -41.05
C ILE A 218 -18.75 -4.98 -42.37
N ARG A 219 -18.31 -4.23 -43.40
CA ARG A 219 -18.98 -4.23 -44.71
C ARG A 219 -18.95 -5.60 -45.37
N ALA A 220 -17.80 -6.27 -45.34
CA ALA A 220 -17.65 -7.64 -45.85
C ALA A 220 -18.55 -8.63 -45.09
N THR A 221 -18.60 -8.51 -43.77
CA THR A 221 -19.43 -9.41 -42.93
C THR A 221 -20.93 -9.15 -43.17
N LEU A 222 -21.36 -7.89 -43.27
CA LEU A 222 -22.75 -7.53 -43.56
C LEU A 222 -23.20 -7.99 -44.94
N SER A 223 -22.31 -8.03 -45.94
CA SER A 223 -22.65 -8.52 -47.27
C SER A 223 -22.88 -10.03 -47.34
N GLU A 224 -22.24 -10.80 -46.45
CA GLU A 224 -22.47 -12.25 -46.33
C GLU A 224 -23.61 -12.58 -45.36
N SER A 225 -23.61 -11.99 -44.16
CA SER A 225 -24.59 -12.25 -43.11
C SER A 225 -24.91 -10.97 -42.34
N PHE A 226 -26.13 -10.48 -42.52
CA PHE A 226 -26.62 -9.33 -41.77
C PHE A 226 -26.54 -9.55 -40.25
N ALA A 227 -26.88 -10.75 -39.76
CA ALA A 227 -26.89 -11.06 -38.34
C ALA A 227 -25.48 -11.00 -37.72
N CYS A 228 -24.47 -11.55 -38.42
CA CYS A 228 -23.09 -11.54 -37.94
C CYS A 228 -22.45 -10.16 -38.02
N GLY A 229 -22.75 -9.39 -39.08
CA GLY A 229 -22.30 -8.00 -39.19
C GLY A 229 -22.94 -7.09 -38.13
N ALA A 230 -24.22 -7.28 -37.82
CA ALA A 230 -24.89 -6.58 -36.71
C ALA A 230 -24.29 -6.96 -35.35
N LEU A 231 -23.95 -8.23 -35.15
CA LEU A 231 -23.29 -8.71 -33.94
C LEU A 231 -21.89 -8.09 -33.77
N LEU A 232 -21.12 -7.95 -34.86
CA LEU A 232 -19.83 -7.26 -34.86
C LEU A 232 -19.96 -5.76 -34.52
N LEU A 233 -21.01 -5.09 -35.01
CA LEU A 233 -21.33 -3.71 -34.62
C LEU A 233 -21.66 -3.58 -33.13
N VAL A 234 -22.44 -4.52 -32.58
CA VAL A 234 -22.72 -4.57 -31.14
C VAL A 234 -21.43 -4.80 -30.34
N PHE A 235 -20.53 -5.67 -30.80
CA PHE A 235 -19.23 -5.86 -30.17
C PHE A 235 -18.43 -4.56 -30.11
N ILE A 236 -18.38 -3.80 -31.19
CA ILE A 236 -17.65 -2.52 -31.24
C ILE A 236 -18.25 -1.50 -30.27
N LEU A 237 -19.59 -1.40 -30.22
CA LEU A 237 -20.27 -0.52 -29.27
C LEU A 237 -19.98 -0.91 -27.82
N LEU A 238 -20.05 -2.21 -27.50
CA LEU A 238 -19.72 -2.72 -26.17
C LEU A 238 -18.24 -2.53 -25.83
N GLY A 239 -17.33 -2.78 -26.78
CA GLY A 239 -15.90 -2.57 -26.63
C GLY A 239 -15.55 -1.10 -26.37
N ALA A 240 -16.11 -0.18 -27.15
CA ALA A 240 -15.95 1.25 -26.97
C ALA A 240 -16.48 1.71 -25.59
N PHE A 241 -17.64 1.20 -25.17
CA PHE A 241 -18.20 1.49 -23.85
C PHE A 241 -17.32 0.93 -22.71
N MET A 242 -16.78 -0.28 -22.86
CA MET A 242 -15.87 -0.87 -21.88
C MET A 242 -14.55 -0.09 -21.78
N ILE A 243 -13.95 0.33 -22.90
CA ILE A 243 -12.77 1.20 -22.90
C ILE A 243 -13.07 2.52 -22.20
N LEU A 244 -14.23 3.13 -22.49
CA LEU A 244 -14.67 4.35 -21.83
C LEU A 244 -14.79 4.16 -20.31
N ASN A 245 -15.35 3.03 -19.86
CA ASN A 245 -15.46 2.71 -18.44
C ASN A 245 -14.09 2.48 -17.78
N ILE A 246 -13.11 1.91 -18.49
CA ILE A 246 -11.72 1.82 -18.01
C ILE A 246 -11.14 3.23 -17.83
N LEU A 247 -11.30 4.10 -18.84
CA LEU A 247 -10.78 5.46 -18.80
C LEU A 247 -11.38 6.26 -17.65
N ILE A 248 -12.71 6.18 -17.47
CA ILE A 248 -13.40 6.82 -16.35
C ILE A 248 -12.90 6.25 -15.02
N GLY A 249 -12.73 4.93 -14.92
CA GLY A 249 -12.20 4.28 -13.71
C GLY A 249 -10.81 4.81 -13.33
N VAL A 250 -9.89 4.90 -14.28
CA VAL A 250 -8.53 5.43 -14.06
C VAL A 250 -8.56 6.91 -13.71
N ILE A 251 -9.39 7.72 -14.39
CA ILE A 251 -9.54 9.14 -14.07
C ILE A 251 -10.10 9.32 -12.65
N CYS A 252 -11.12 8.54 -12.26
CA CYS A 252 -11.69 8.57 -10.92
C CYS A 252 -10.65 8.20 -9.86
N GLU A 253 -9.79 7.22 -10.12
CA GLU A 253 -8.68 6.83 -9.22
C GLU A 253 -7.69 7.99 -9.05
N ILE A 254 -7.22 8.59 -10.14
CA ILE A 254 -6.31 9.75 -10.11
C ILE A 254 -6.96 10.94 -9.40
N VAL A 255 -8.24 11.21 -9.65
CA VAL A 255 -8.99 12.29 -8.98
C VAL A 255 -9.15 11.99 -7.49
N SER A 256 -9.42 10.74 -7.10
CA SER A 256 -9.51 10.36 -5.69
C SER A 256 -8.19 10.62 -4.97
N ASP A 257 -7.08 10.11 -5.50
CA ASP A 257 -5.75 10.27 -4.90
C ASP A 257 -5.32 11.74 -4.80
N THR A 258 -5.59 12.53 -5.84
CA THR A 258 -5.30 13.97 -5.83
C THR A 258 -6.21 14.73 -4.86
N THR A 259 -7.48 14.33 -4.72
CA THR A 259 -8.38 15.00 -3.76
C THR A 259 -8.02 14.69 -2.31
N GLU A 260 -7.57 13.47 -1.97
CA GLU A 260 -7.14 13.15 -0.61
C GLU A 260 -5.88 13.92 -0.23
N THR A 261 -4.87 13.92 -1.11
CA THR A 261 -3.62 14.64 -0.87
C THR A 261 -3.81 16.15 -0.81
N GLU A 262 -4.67 16.74 -1.64
CA GLU A 262 -4.99 18.17 -1.58
C GLU A 262 -5.86 18.51 -0.37
N LYS A 263 -6.81 17.64 0.05
CA LYS A 263 -7.57 17.85 1.29
C LYS A 263 -6.66 17.88 2.51
N ASP A 264 -5.71 16.96 2.62
CA ASP A 264 -4.76 16.92 3.74
C ASP A 264 -3.88 18.17 3.80
N LYS A 265 -3.42 18.68 2.64
CA LYS A 265 -2.69 19.95 2.56
C LYS A 265 -3.56 21.13 2.98
N LEU A 266 -4.76 21.26 2.42
CA LEU A 266 -5.69 22.36 2.73
C LEU A 266 -6.15 22.35 4.19
N LEU A 267 -6.29 21.15 4.79
CA LEU A 267 -6.56 21.01 6.22
C LEU A 267 -5.35 21.48 7.04
N ARG A 268 -4.14 21.09 6.66
CA ARG A 268 -2.91 21.54 7.32
C ARG A 268 -2.76 23.06 7.27
N GLU A 269 -2.98 23.66 6.10
CA GLU A 269 -2.95 25.12 5.91
C GLU A 269 -4.00 25.82 6.78
N ARG A 270 -5.24 25.33 6.81
CA ARG A 270 -6.28 25.89 7.69
C ARG A 270 -5.97 25.75 9.17
N ILE A 271 -5.37 24.65 9.61
CA ILE A 271 -4.98 24.47 11.01
C ILE A 271 -3.85 25.45 11.38
N VAL A 272 -2.90 25.68 10.46
CA VAL A 272 -1.84 26.68 10.63
C VAL A 272 -2.43 28.10 10.75
N GLU A 273 -3.40 28.47 9.92
CA GLU A 273 -4.08 29.76 10.05
C GLU A 273 -4.77 29.94 11.41
N VAL A 274 -5.31 28.86 11.98
CA VAL A 274 -5.93 28.90 13.31
C VAL A 274 -4.88 29.01 14.40
N PHE A 275 -3.74 28.34 14.26
CA PHE A 275 -2.61 28.50 15.17
C PHE A 275 -2.14 29.97 15.19
N ASP A 276 -1.88 30.55 14.02
CA ASP A 276 -1.43 31.95 13.90
C ASP A 276 -2.48 32.95 14.43
N ALA A 277 -3.77 32.62 14.33
CA ALA A 277 -4.83 33.45 14.89
C ALA A 277 -4.99 33.32 16.41
N MET A 278 -4.52 32.21 16.99
CA MET A 278 -4.53 31.96 18.44
C MET A 278 -3.25 32.46 19.12
N ASP A 279 -2.13 32.46 18.40
CA ASP A 279 -0.85 33.04 18.82
C ASP A 279 -0.91 34.57 18.77
N VAL A 280 -1.44 35.18 19.84
CA VAL A 280 -1.65 36.64 19.92
C VAL A 280 -0.32 37.37 20.09
N ASP A 281 0.66 36.73 20.75
CA ASP A 281 1.96 37.33 21.04
C ASP A 281 3.01 37.07 19.93
N GLY A 282 2.72 36.19 18.98
CA GLY A 282 3.59 35.85 17.85
C GLY A 282 4.83 35.08 18.29
N SER A 283 4.77 34.38 19.42
CA SER A 283 5.89 33.63 19.98
C SER A 283 6.21 32.36 19.21
N GLY A 284 5.31 31.89 18.34
CA GLY A 284 5.39 30.60 17.66
C GLY A 284 5.02 29.41 18.55
N THR A 285 4.43 29.68 19.73
CA THR A 285 4.00 28.68 20.71
C THR A 285 2.68 29.09 21.36
N LEU A 286 1.78 28.14 21.62
CA LEU A 286 0.51 28.42 22.32
C LEU A 286 0.62 28.09 23.80
N THR A 287 0.35 29.08 24.65
CA THR A 287 0.23 28.89 26.10
C THR A 287 -1.18 28.44 26.51
N GLU A 288 -1.30 27.84 27.70
CA GLU A 288 -2.60 27.35 28.23
C GLU A 288 -3.67 28.45 28.28
N ASN A 289 -3.26 29.71 28.52
CA ASN A 289 -4.16 30.86 28.56
C ASN A 289 -4.67 31.26 27.17
N GLU A 290 -3.81 31.25 26.15
CA GLU A 290 -4.16 31.55 24.77
C GLU A 290 -5.06 30.47 24.18
N PHE A 291 -4.75 29.21 24.50
CA PHE A 291 -5.56 28.07 24.15
C PHE A 291 -6.97 28.17 24.77
N ASN A 292 -7.07 28.41 26.08
CA ASN A 292 -8.37 28.51 26.77
C ASN A 292 -9.22 29.70 26.32
N ALA A 293 -8.60 30.85 26.00
CA ALA A 293 -9.33 32.07 25.69
C ALA A 293 -10.00 32.06 24.31
N GLN A 294 -9.40 31.39 23.31
CA GLN A 294 -9.86 31.50 21.91
C GLN A 294 -10.08 30.17 21.17
N ALA A 295 -9.65 29.02 21.71
CA ALA A 295 -9.78 27.74 21.00
C ALA A 295 -11.23 27.43 20.60
N ALA A 296 -12.19 27.57 21.51
CA ALA A 296 -13.59 27.17 21.25
C ALA A 296 -14.25 27.97 20.12
N TYR A 297 -14.05 29.29 20.07
CA TYR A 297 -14.64 30.17 19.04
C TYR A 297 -13.96 29.99 17.67
N ARG A 298 -12.64 29.76 17.65
CA ARG A 298 -11.86 29.67 16.42
C ARG A 298 -11.95 28.28 15.78
N LEU A 299 -12.03 27.22 16.59
CA LEU A 299 -12.27 25.84 16.12
C LEU A 299 -13.68 25.68 15.52
N GLN A 300 -14.68 26.43 15.99
CA GLN A 300 -16.01 26.44 15.37
C GLN A 300 -15.98 27.00 13.93
N LYS A 301 -15.07 27.95 13.66
CA LYS A 301 -14.93 28.58 12.35
C LYS A 301 -14.22 27.71 11.31
N LEU A 302 -13.57 26.61 11.74
CA LEU A 302 -12.94 25.62 10.87
C LEU A 302 -13.94 24.74 10.11
N GLY A 303 -15.24 24.81 10.41
CA GLY A 303 -16.28 24.12 9.63
C GLY A 303 -16.16 22.59 9.68
N VAL A 304 -15.67 22.03 10.79
CA VAL A 304 -15.64 20.59 11.03
C VAL A 304 -16.85 20.24 11.88
N ASP A 305 -17.97 19.91 11.24
CA ASP A 305 -19.22 19.54 11.90
C ASP A 305 -19.05 18.34 12.88
N GLU A 306 -18.03 17.50 12.69
CA GLU A 306 -17.66 16.42 13.63
C GLU A 306 -17.02 16.93 14.94
N VAL A 307 -16.38 18.11 14.94
CA VAL A 307 -15.83 18.74 16.15
C VAL A 307 -16.93 19.53 16.89
N CYS A 308 -18.01 19.91 16.21
CA CYS A 308 -19.20 20.48 16.87
C CYS A 308 -19.93 19.47 17.78
N LEU A 309 -19.77 18.16 17.58
CA LEU A 309 -20.25 17.16 18.55
C LEU A 309 -19.42 17.17 19.85
N LEU A 310 -18.14 17.52 19.75
CA LEU A 310 -17.31 17.77 20.92
C LEU A 310 -17.81 19.01 21.65
N TYR A 311 -18.24 20.06 20.93
CA TYR A 311 -18.76 21.33 21.49
C TYR A 311 -19.98 21.13 22.43
N ASP A 312 -20.92 20.25 22.11
CA ASP A 312 -22.08 19.96 22.98
C ASP A 312 -21.72 19.18 24.26
N ILE A 313 -20.66 18.37 24.20
CA ILE A 313 -20.10 17.67 25.38
C ILE A 313 -19.23 18.63 26.20
N VAL A 314 -18.50 19.51 25.52
CA VAL A 314 -17.59 20.54 26.05
C VAL A 314 -18.36 21.57 26.88
N GLN A 315 -19.50 22.11 26.41
CA GLN A 315 -20.22 23.15 27.16
C GLN A 315 -20.71 22.71 28.55
N ASN A 316 -20.93 21.40 28.78
CA ASN A 316 -21.55 20.92 30.01
C ASN A 316 -20.57 20.52 31.13
N VAL A 317 -19.25 20.55 30.91
CA VAL A 317 -18.24 19.98 31.86
C VAL A 317 -17.04 20.91 32.14
N PHE A 318 -17.11 22.19 31.77
CA PHE A 318 -15.91 23.03 31.62
C PHE A 318 -15.31 23.63 32.89
N GLN A 319 -14.30 22.95 33.44
CA GLN A 319 -12.98 23.53 33.80
C GLN A 319 -11.86 22.47 33.73
N ASP A 320 -12.13 21.21 34.09
CA ASP A 320 -11.08 20.19 34.19
C ASP A 320 -10.69 19.56 32.84
N VAL A 321 -11.58 19.53 31.85
CA VAL A 321 -11.36 18.80 30.59
C VAL A 321 -10.41 19.53 29.64
N VAL A 322 -10.35 20.86 29.67
CA VAL A 322 -9.44 21.62 28.79
C VAL A 322 -8.00 21.54 29.27
N ALA A 323 -7.78 21.57 30.58
CA ALA A 323 -6.47 21.33 31.16
C ALA A 323 -5.97 19.91 30.80
N VAL A 324 -6.86 18.92 30.84
CA VAL A 324 -6.54 17.56 30.39
C VAL A 324 -6.28 17.52 28.88
N ALA A 325 -7.05 18.23 28.06
CA ALA A 325 -6.80 18.33 26.62
C ALA A 325 -5.46 19.00 26.33
N PHE A 326 -5.12 20.10 27.01
CA PHE A 326 -3.84 20.80 26.89
C PHE A 326 -2.68 19.87 27.30
N GLN A 327 -2.80 19.11 28.38
CA GLN A 327 -1.81 18.10 28.78
C GLN A 327 -1.70 16.92 27.82
N ILE A 328 -2.78 16.58 27.10
CA ILE A 328 -2.75 15.54 26.06
C ILE A 328 -2.07 16.08 24.80
N ILE A 329 -2.26 17.37 24.49
CA ILE A 329 -1.67 18.04 23.32
C ILE A 329 -0.18 18.30 23.56
N ASP A 330 0.21 18.78 24.74
CA ASP A 330 1.60 18.98 25.18
C ASP A 330 2.27 17.63 25.50
N SER A 331 2.56 16.86 24.45
CA SER A 331 3.30 15.61 24.52
C SER A 331 4.74 15.80 24.97
N SER A 332 5.24 17.03 24.84
CA SER A 332 6.60 17.43 25.09
C SER A 332 6.81 17.85 26.57
N GLY A 333 5.74 18.22 27.27
CA GLY A 333 5.68 18.49 28.70
C GLY A 333 6.27 19.85 29.11
N HIS A 334 6.35 20.79 28.16
CA HIS A 334 7.00 22.08 28.37
C HIS A 334 6.02 23.19 28.78
N GLY A 335 4.72 22.88 28.84
CA GLY A 335 3.65 23.82 29.17
C GLY A 335 3.30 24.79 28.03
N CYS A 336 3.82 24.56 26.83
CA CYS A 336 3.61 25.34 25.62
C CYS A 336 3.46 24.38 24.44
N ILE A 337 2.53 24.65 23.52
CA ILE A 337 2.28 23.81 22.35
C ILE A 337 2.90 24.47 21.13
N ASP A 338 3.85 23.82 20.49
CA ASP A 338 4.44 24.25 19.23
C ASP A 338 3.53 23.97 18.02
N GLN A 339 3.73 24.72 16.94
CA GLN A 339 2.87 24.66 15.76
C GLN A 339 2.76 23.26 15.16
N ASP A 340 3.87 22.53 15.07
CA ASP A 340 3.87 21.16 14.55
C ASP A 340 3.15 20.18 15.49
N GLU A 341 3.26 20.36 16.81
CA GLU A 341 2.53 19.56 17.81
C GLU A 341 1.02 19.81 17.73
N PHE A 342 0.61 21.07 17.62
CA PHE A 342 -0.79 21.47 17.43
C PHE A 342 -1.39 20.92 16.14
N VAL A 343 -0.65 21.04 15.02
CA VAL A 343 -1.09 20.54 13.71
C VAL A 343 -1.20 19.02 13.70
N GLN A 344 -0.20 18.31 14.21
CA GLN A 344 -0.23 16.84 14.26
C GLN A 344 -1.37 16.33 15.13
N MET A 345 -1.64 16.97 16.27
CA MET A 345 -2.72 16.56 17.16
C MET A 345 -4.09 16.80 16.53
N LEU A 346 -4.35 17.99 15.96
CA LEU A 346 -5.63 18.27 15.32
C LEU A 346 -5.87 17.37 14.11
N LEU A 347 -4.85 17.09 13.29
CA LEU A 347 -4.96 16.10 12.20
C LEU A 347 -5.28 14.70 12.74
N LYS A 348 -4.67 14.30 13.85
CA LYS A 348 -4.93 13.00 14.48
C LYS A 348 -6.32 12.91 15.11
N MET A 349 -6.86 14.02 15.61
CA MET A 349 -8.22 14.10 16.16
C MET A 349 -9.31 14.17 15.09
N LEU A 350 -9.01 14.77 13.93
CA LEU A 350 -9.93 14.78 12.79
C LEU A 350 -9.98 13.42 12.07
N GLN A 351 -8.93 12.61 12.18
CA GLN A 351 -8.94 11.27 11.62
C GLN A 351 -9.81 10.32 12.46
N PRO A 352 -10.58 9.42 11.83
CA PRO A 352 -11.36 8.42 12.55
C PRO A 352 -10.41 7.53 13.38
N PRO A 353 -10.79 7.16 14.63
CA PRO A 353 -9.93 6.40 15.52
C PRO A 353 -9.57 5.05 14.92
N THR A 354 -8.28 4.70 14.93
CA THR A 354 -7.80 3.42 14.38
C THR A 354 -8.28 2.28 15.28
N ALA A 355 -8.47 1.08 14.72
CA ALA A 355 -8.82 -0.12 15.51
C ALA A 355 -7.85 -0.37 16.69
N GLN A 356 -6.58 0.01 16.54
CA GLN A 356 -5.58 -0.05 17.60
C GLN A 356 -5.85 0.93 18.75
N ASP A 357 -6.29 2.15 18.44
CA ASP A 357 -6.62 3.17 19.45
C ASP A 357 -7.85 2.73 20.26
N LEU A 358 -8.87 2.18 19.58
CA LEU A 358 -10.05 1.63 20.23
C LEU A 358 -9.71 0.47 21.17
N LEU A 359 -8.83 -0.43 20.73
CA LEU A 359 -8.35 -1.55 21.55
C LEU A 359 -7.52 -1.07 22.76
N LEU A 360 -6.71 -0.03 22.60
CA LEU A 360 -5.94 0.55 23.70
C LEU A 360 -6.85 1.19 24.75
N VAL A 361 -7.88 1.93 24.32
CA VAL A 361 -8.90 2.50 25.22
C VAL A 361 -9.64 1.38 25.95
N GLN A 362 -10.08 0.34 25.24
CA GLN A 362 -10.75 -0.80 25.86
C GLN A 362 -9.86 -1.49 26.89
N LYS A 363 -8.57 -1.69 26.58
CA LYS A 363 -7.57 -2.25 27.50
C LYS A 363 -7.40 -1.38 28.76
N ASN A 364 -7.25 -0.07 28.58
CA ASN A 364 -7.08 0.87 29.70
C ASN A 364 -8.33 0.92 30.58
N LEU A 365 -9.52 0.92 29.99
CA LEU A 365 -10.80 0.83 30.72
C LEU A 365 -10.89 -0.48 31.53
N THR A 366 -10.51 -1.60 30.92
CA THR A 366 -10.49 -2.90 31.62
C THR A 366 -9.49 -2.89 32.79
N MET A 367 -8.31 -2.29 32.59
CA MET A 367 -7.31 -2.12 33.64
C MET A 367 -7.84 -1.26 34.79
N VAL A 368 -8.44 -0.10 34.48
CA VAL A 368 -9.06 0.77 35.50
C VAL A 368 -10.16 0.04 36.26
N GLN A 369 -11.03 -0.71 35.57
CA GLN A 369 -12.07 -1.52 36.21
C GLN A 369 -11.48 -2.54 37.18
N THR A 370 -10.39 -3.22 36.82
CA THR A 370 -9.72 -4.17 37.72
C THR A 370 -9.11 -3.47 38.94
N LEU A 371 -8.45 -2.33 38.75
CA LEU A 371 -7.85 -1.56 39.84
C LEU A 371 -8.92 -1.01 40.80
N LEU A 372 -10.04 -0.51 40.27
CA LEU A 372 -11.17 -0.06 41.08
C LEU A 372 -11.74 -1.22 41.89
N GLY A 373 -11.92 -2.39 41.26
CA GLY A 373 -12.39 -3.59 41.93
C GLY A 373 -11.47 -4.02 43.08
N ASP A 374 -10.16 -3.97 42.87
CA ASP A 374 -9.17 -4.27 43.91
C ASP A 374 -9.14 -3.22 45.02
N TYR A 375 -9.30 -1.94 44.68
CA TYR A 375 -9.38 -0.87 45.67
C TYR A 375 -10.62 -1.02 46.56
N ILE A 376 -11.79 -1.28 45.96
CA ILE A 376 -13.05 -1.55 46.67
C ILE A 376 -12.93 -2.77 47.60
N LYS A 377 -12.30 -3.85 47.14
CA LYS A 377 -12.04 -5.03 47.98
C LYS A 377 -11.15 -4.68 49.17
N ARG A 378 -10.09 -3.88 48.96
CA ARG A 378 -9.17 -3.48 50.03
C ARG A 378 -9.85 -2.57 51.05
N THR A 379 -10.68 -1.62 50.63
CA THR A 379 -11.45 -0.78 51.56
C THR A 379 -12.47 -1.61 52.32
N ALA A 380 -13.21 -2.51 51.67
CA ALA A 380 -14.17 -3.41 52.34
C ALA A 380 -13.50 -4.28 53.43
N LEU A 381 -12.33 -4.87 53.12
CA LEU A 381 -11.54 -5.63 54.11
C LEU A 381 -11.07 -4.76 55.28
N ARG A 382 -10.74 -3.49 55.02
CA ARG A 382 -10.31 -2.55 56.05
C ARG A 382 -11.47 -2.16 56.96
N TYR A 383 -12.66 -1.98 56.41
CA TYR A 383 -13.90 -1.78 57.17
C TYR A 383 -14.22 -2.98 58.08
N GLN A 384 -14.20 -4.20 57.54
CA GLN A 384 -14.44 -5.42 58.35
C GLN A 384 -13.44 -5.59 59.50
N ARG A 385 -12.15 -5.29 59.27
CA ARG A 385 -11.15 -5.31 60.36
C ARG A 385 -11.39 -4.23 61.41
N LEU A 386 -11.95 -3.09 61.01
CA LEU A 386 -12.31 -2.02 61.93
C LEU A 386 -13.51 -2.42 62.79
N GLU A 387 -14.55 -3.00 62.18
CA GLU A 387 -15.71 -3.58 62.89
C GLU A 387 -15.26 -4.63 63.90
N ALA A 388 -14.45 -5.62 63.49
CA ALA A 388 -13.95 -6.64 64.39
C ALA A 388 -13.10 -6.08 65.56
N LYS A 389 -12.43 -4.93 65.36
CA LYS A 389 -11.72 -4.22 66.44
C LYS A 389 -12.68 -3.48 67.36
N ILE A 390 -13.72 -2.86 66.82
CA ILE A 390 -14.77 -2.18 67.59
C ILE A 390 -15.52 -3.20 68.44
N ASP A 391 -15.87 -4.37 67.90
CA ASP A 391 -16.52 -5.45 68.65
C ASP A 391 -15.65 -6.01 69.77
N ASN A 392 -14.35 -6.17 69.54
CA ASN A 392 -13.40 -6.58 70.59
C ASN A 392 -13.21 -5.50 71.67
N LEU A 393 -13.33 -4.22 71.33
CA LEU A 393 -13.31 -3.13 72.30
C LEU A 393 -14.65 -3.05 73.06
N GLY A 394 -15.77 -3.32 72.39
CA GLY A 394 -17.09 -3.44 72.98
C GLY A 394 -17.18 -4.60 73.97
N SER A 395 -16.63 -5.78 73.62
CA SER A 395 -16.60 -6.96 74.50
C SER A 395 -15.67 -6.78 75.70
N ARG A 396 -14.53 -6.08 75.53
CA ARG A 396 -13.67 -5.65 76.65
C ARG A 396 -14.36 -4.63 77.54
N ARG A 397 -15.15 -3.73 76.96
CA ARG A 397 -15.93 -2.74 77.72
C ARG A 397 -17.09 -3.39 78.46
N THR A 398 -17.79 -4.37 77.89
CA THR A 398 -18.84 -5.12 78.60
C THR A 398 -18.28 -6.07 79.65
N SER A 399 -17.06 -6.61 79.52
CA SER A 399 -16.37 -7.31 80.63
C SER A 399 -15.88 -6.37 81.74
N ALA A 400 -15.62 -5.10 81.43
CA ALA A 400 -15.31 -4.08 82.43
C ALA A 400 -16.58 -3.48 83.08
N GLU A 401 -17.69 -3.41 82.34
CA GLU A 401 -19.00 -2.94 82.81
C GLU A 401 -19.84 -4.07 83.45
N SER A 402 -19.53 -5.36 83.22
CA SER A 402 -20.13 -6.48 83.98
C SER A 402 -19.66 -6.56 85.43
N THR A 403 -18.73 -5.69 85.84
CA THR A 403 -18.42 -5.43 87.25
C THR A 403 -19.11 -4.18 87.81
N ARG A 404 -19.77 -3.35 86.98
CA ARG A 404 -20.57 -2.19 87.42
C ARG A 404 -21.70 -1.84 86.42
N PHE A 405 -22.91 -2.22 86.82
CA PHE A 405 -24.22 -1.63 86.45
C PHE A 405 -24.85 -1.89 85.07
N GLY A 406 -25.97 -2.64 85.11
CA GLY A 406 -27.33 -2.25 84.66
C GLY A 406 -27.56 -1.49 83.35
N THR A 407 -28.13 -2.21 82.37
CA THR A 407 -29.22 -1.81 81.42
C THR A 407 -29.35 -0.34 81.04
N ASP A 408 -28.96 0.05 79.81
CA ASP A 408 -29.72 0.99 78.94
C ASP A 408 -29.12 1.33 77.54
N ARG A 409 -28.16 0.58 76.98
CA ARG A 409 -27.50 0.99 75.71
C ARG A 409 -27.56 0.02 74.52
N LEU A 410 -28.40 -1.01 74.55
CA LEU A 410 -28.46 -2.04 73.51
C LEU A 410 -29.31 -1.67 72.26
N ALA A 411 -30.05 -0.56 72.27
CA ALA A 411 -30.97 -0.22 71.16
C ALA A 411 -30.34 0.65 70.04
N SER A 412 -29.19 1.29 70.28
CA SER A 412 -28.59 2.26 69.34
C SER A 412 -27.54 1.66 68.40
N THR A 413 -26.96 0.51 68.75
CA THR A 413 -25.91 -0.14 67.93
C THR A 413 -26.51 -1.07 66.88
N ALA A 414 -27.64 -1.72 67.18
CA ALA A 414 -28.35 -2.60 66.26
C ALA A 414 -28.91 -1.89 65.01
N SER A 415 -29.24 -0.60 65.13
CA SER A 415 -29.75 0.23 64.02
C SER A 415 -28.66 0.71 63.06
N LEU A 416 -27.41 0.83 63.50
CA LEU A 416 -26.28 1.20 62.65
C LEU A 416 -25.76 0.01 61.83
N GLU A 417 -25.73 -1.18 62.41
CA GLU A 417 -25.33 -2.42 61.72
C GLU A 417 -26.30 -2.85 60.62
N THR A 418 -27.60 -2.55 60.78
CA THR A 418 -28.61 -2.84 59.75
C THR A 418 -28.47 -1.91 58.55
N VAL A 419 -28.21 -0.62 58.80
CA VAL A 419 -28.03 0.40 57.75
C VAL A 419 -26.76 0.16 56.93
N THR A 420 -25.64 -0.24 57.56
CA THR A 420 -24.40 -0.56 56.83
C THR A 420 -24.51 -1.86 56.04
N ARG A 421 -25.20 -2.89 56.54
CA ARG A 421 -25.45 -4.13 55.78
C ARG A 421 -26.31 -3.91 54.55
N GLU A 422 -27.33 -3.04 54.64
CA GLU A 422 -28.18 -2.71 53.48
C GLU A 422 -27.41 -1.94 52.41
N THR A 423 -26.53 -1.00 52.77
CA THR A 423 -25.74 -0.24 51.79
C THR A 423 -24.69 -1.11 51.09
N VAL A 424 -24.05 -2.03 51.82
CA VAL A 424 -23.06 -2.96 51.24
C VAL A 424 -23.72 -3.96 50.27
N ASN A 425 -24.92 -4.46 50.60
CA ASN A 425 -25.67 -5.36 49.72
C ASN A 425 -26.22 -4.64 48.46
N GLN A 426 -26.60 -3.37 48.57
CA GLN A 426 -26.99 -2.57 47.39
C GLN A 426 -25.81 -2.30 46.44
N LEU A 427 -24.59 -2.16 46.96
CA LEU A 427 -23.39 -1.93 46.15
C LEU A 427 -22.84 -3.22 45.50
N LEU A 428 -23.00 -4.38 46.14
CA LEU A 428 -22.57 -5.67 45.58
C LEU A 428 -23.61 -6.33 44.66
N GLY A 429 -24.87 -5.90 44.72
CA GLY A 429 -25.99 -6.45 43.94
C GLY A 429 -26.23 -5.83 42.56
N LYS A 430 -25.55 -4.74 42.20
CA LYS A 430 -25.59 -4.19 40.84
C LYS A 430 -24.42 -4.73 40.03
N LYS A 431 -24.58 -5.96 39.55
CA LYS A 431 -23.83 -6.51 38.42
C LYS A 431 -24.62 -6.30 37.13
#